data_AF-A0A151SBT7-F1
#
_entry.id   AF-A0A151SBT7-F1
#
_cell.length_a   1.000
_cell.length_b   1.000
_cell.length_c   1.000
_cell.angle_alpha   90.00
_cell.angle_beta   90.00
_cell.angle_gamma   90.00
#
_symmetry.space_group_name_H-M   'P 1'
#
loop_
_entity.id
_entity.type
_entity.pdbx_description
1 polymer ?
#
loop_
_entity_poly.entity_id
_entity_poly.type
_entity_poly.pdbx_seq_one_letter_code
_entity_poly.pdbx_strand_id
1 'polypeptide(L)'
;MLEKIRRMNRVAEETARLTRLSLDAPKYVEVAFANGRVFNLSAEFLRINSPAADGKIRSIGGEKVISGRRHVGIMSAEPVGNYGVRLNFDDLHKTGIYSWDYFYHLGSNKFTLMRNYIKTLKKYGLSRDPRGRK
;
A
#
# COMPACT_ATOMS: atom_id res chain seq x y z
N MET A 1 14.33 31.00 -10.86
CA MET A 1 14.56 29.54 -10.72
C MET A 1 14.21 29.05 -9.32
N LEU A 2 14.68 29.72 -8.26
CA LEU A 2 14.39 29.39 -6.86
C LEU A 2 12.89 29.46 -6.48
N GLU A 3 12.17 30.46 -6.98
CA GLU A 3 10.70 30.60 -6.85
C GLU A 3 9.92 29.38 -7.39
N LYS A 4 10.36 28.81 -8.52
CA LYS A 4 9.73 27.63 -9.15
C LYS A 4 9.93 26.37 -8.31
N ILE A 5 11.13 26.20 -7.74
CA ILE A 5 11.48 25.07 -6.86
C ILE A 5 10.68 25.14 -5.56
N ARG A 6 10.58 26.34 -4.96
CA ARG A 6 9.75 26.58 -3.76
C ARG A 6 8.27 26.29 -4.04
N ARG A 7 7.76 26.72 -5.20
CA ARG A 7 6.37 26.47 -5.62
C ARG A 7 6.10 24.98 -5.88
N MET A 8 7.05 24.24 -6.47
CA MET A 8 6.93 22.79 -6.66
C MET A 8 6.98 22.01 -5.34
N ASN A 9 7.88 22.38 -4.42
CA ASN A 9 7.94 21.75 -3.10
C ASN A 9 6.69 22.04 -2.27
N ARG A 10 6.14 23.26 -2.36
CA ARG A 10 4.88 23.63 -1.69
C ARG A 10 3.68 22.85 -2.23
N VAL A 11 3.62 22.61 -3.53
CA VAL A 11 2.56 21.79 -4.16
C VAL A 11 2.72 20.31 -3.79
N ALA A 12 3.95 19.79 -3.69
CA ALA A 12 4.20 18.43 -3.20
C ALA A 12 3.80 18.27 -1.72
N GLU A 13 4.14 19.25 -0.86
CA GLU A 13 3.75 19.28 0.55
C GLU A 13 2.23 19.45 0.74
N GLU A 14 1.56 20.25 -0.10
CA GLU A 14 0.10 20.45 -0.03
C GLU A 14 -0.70 19.27 -0.58
N THR A 15 -0.16 18.51 -1.54
CA THR A 15 -0.90 17.41 -2.17
C THR A 15 -0.92 16.11 -1.35
N ALA A 16 0.08 15.89 -0.50
CA ALA A 16 0.21 14.66 0.29
C ALA A 16 0.13 14.86 1.82
N ARG A 17 -0.19 16.07 2.30
CA ARG A 17 -0.45 16.29 3.73
C ARG A 17 -1.69 15.52 4.18
N LEU A 18 -1.47 14.49 4.98
CA LEU A 18 -2.53 13.72 5.63
C LEU A 18 -3.30 14.60 6.62
N THR A 19 -4.63 14.56 6.56
CA THR A 19 -5.53 15.22 7.52
C THR A 19 -6.25 14.23 8.41
N ARG A 20 -6.53 13.02 7.91
CA ARG A 20 -7.17 11.95 8.69
C ARG A 20 -6.69 10.59 8.21
N LEU A 21 -6.43 9.71 9.18
CA LEU A 21 -6.25 8.28 8.96
C LEU A 21 -7.20 7.52 9.87
N SER A 22 -7.92 6.55 9.33
CA SER A 22 -8.75 5.64 10.10
C SER A 22 -8.53 4.21 9.62
N LEU A 23 -8.35 3.30 10.57
CA LEU A 23 -8.25 1.86 10.32
C LEU A 23 -9.62 1.23 10.61
N ASP A 24 -10.21 0.59 9.61
CA ASP A 24 -11.35 -0.30 9.76
C ASP A 24 -10.85 -1.74 9.63
N ALA A 25 -10.29 -2.23 10.74
CA ALA A 25 -9.71 -3.55 10.79
C ALA A 25 -10.81 -4.64 10.69
N PRO A 26 -10.55 -5.73 9.96
CA PRO A 26 -9.31 -6.07 9.27
C PRO A 26 -9.24 -5.60 7.81
N LYS A 27 -10.23 -4.86 7.32
CA LYS A 27 -10.55 -4.78 5.88
C LYS A 27 -9.84 -3.67 5.12
N TYR A 28 -9.78 -2.46 5.68
CA TYR A 28 -9.24 -1.31 4.95
C TYR A 28 -8.66 -0.22 5.85
N VAL A 29 -7.77 0.57 5.26
CA VAL A 29 -7.32 1.86 5.78
C VAL A 29 -7.91 2.95 4.91
N GLU A 30 -8.53 3.92 5.56
CA GLU A 30 -8.97 5.14 4.91
C GLU A 30 -8.01 6.28 5.26
N VAL A 31 -7.60 7.02 4.23
CA VAL A 31 -6.74 8.20 4.34
C VAL A 31 -7.39 9.38 3.64
N ALA A 32 -7.41 10.53 4.31
CA ALA A 32 -7.86 11.79 3.74
C ALA A 32 -6.70 12.80 3.75
N PHE A 33 -6.63 13.61 2.69
CA PHE A 33 -5.56 14.56 2.45
C PHE A 33 -6.10 16.00 2.40
N ALA A 34 -5.22 16.97 2.63
CA ALA A 34 -5.57 18.39 2.66
C ALA A 34 -6.15 18.92 1.34
N ASN A 35 -5.84 18.27 0.22
CA ASN A 35 -6.41 18.58 -1.10
C ASN A 35 -7.82 17.99 -1.34
N GLY A 36 -8.46 17.45 -0.30
CA GLY A 36 -9.80 16.86 -0.38
C GLY A 36 -9.86 15.44 -0.94
N ARG A 37 -8.73 14.84 -1.31
CA ARG A 37 -8.69 13.44 -1.77
C ARG A 37 -8.86 12.50 -0.59
N VAL A 38 -9.71 11.50 -0.78
CA VAL A 38 -9.93 10.41 0.17
C VAL A 38 -9.71 9.08 -0.55
N PHE A 39 -8.91 8.20 0.06
CA PHE A 39 -8.67 6.87 -0.47
C PHE A 39 -9.02 5.81 0.57
N ASN A 40 -9.82 4.83 0.14
CA ASN A 40 -10.07 3.61 0.88
C ASN A 40 -9.25 2.47 0.25
N LEU A 41 -8.27 1.97 1.01
CA LEU A 41 -7.27 1.01 0.56
C LEU A 41 -7.44 -0.31 1.31
N SER A 42 -7.73 -1.39 0.58
CA SER A 42 -7.98 -2.70 1.19
C SER A 42 -6.70 -3.33 1.74
N ALA A 43 -6.85 -4.21 2.72
CA ALA A 43 -5.79 -5.00 3.31
C ALA A 43 -4.96 -5.76 2.27
N GLU A 44 -5.62 -6.45 1.34
CA GLU A 44 -4.95 -7.11 0.21
C GLU A 44 -4.11 -6.13 -0.60
N PHE A 45 -4.69 -4.99 -0.99
CA PHE A 45 -4.02 -4.03 -1.86
C PHE A 45 -2.80 -3.39 -1.18
N LEU A 46 -2.91 -3.06 0.10
CA LEU A 46 -1.78 -2.59 0.88
C LEU A 46 -0.72 -3.68 0.99
N ARG A 47 -1.12 -4.90 1.34
CA ARG A 47 -0.20 -6.02 1.55
C ARG A 47 0.63 -6.38 0.32
N ILE A 48 0.02 -6.43 -0.87
CA ILE A 48 0.72 -6.75 -2.12
C ILE A 48 1.64 -5.62 -2.58
N ASN A 49 1.36 -4.38 -2.15
CA ASN A 49 2.20 -3.20 -2.39
C ASN A 49 2.94 -2.80 -1.10
N SER A 50 3.25 -3.75 -0.21
CA SER A 50 4.02 -3.40 0.98
C SER A 50 5.45 -2.99 0.56
N PRO A 51 5.98 -1.86 1.06
CA PRO A 51 7.32 -1.40 0.70
C PRO A 51 8.43 -2.24 1.34
N ALA A 52 8.11 -3.05 2.36
CA ALA A 52 9.08 -3.92 3.00
C ALA A 52 9.32 -5.19 2.17
N ALA A 53 10.61 -5.53 1.99
CA ALA A 53 11.00 -6.81 1.40
C ALA A 53 10.60 -7.95 2.35
N ASP A 54 9.64 -8.76 1.93
CA ASP A 54 9.26 -9.99 2.63
C ASP A 54 10.11 -11.16 2.12
N GLY A 55 10.69 -11.93 3.04
CA GLY A 55 11.45 -13.14 2.71
C GLY A 55 10.59 -14.22 2.00
N LYS A 56 9.26 -14.10 2.05
CA LYS A 56 8.30 -14.96 1.33
C LYS A 56 8.01 -14.48 -0.10
N ILE A 57 8.62 -13.38 -0.56
CA ILE A 57 8.48 -12.90 -1.94
C ILE A 57 9.14 -13.91 -2.89
N ARG A 58 8.35 -14.45 -3.82
CA ARG A 58 8.92 -15.25 -4.91
C ARG A 58 9.50 -14.29 -5.96
N SER A 59 10.74 -14.54 -6.36
CA SER A 59 11.31 -13.94 -7.57
C SER A 59 11.04 -14.89 -8.74
N ILE A 60 10.27 -14.45 -9.74
CA ILE A 60 9.99 -15.23 -10.95
C ILE A 60 10.39 -14.35 -12.14
N GLY A 61 11.39 -14.79 -12.91
CA GLY A 61 11.91 -14.01 -14.03
C GLY A 61 12.46 -12.63 -13.63
N GLY A 62 12.98 -12.48 -12.41
CA GLY A 62 13.45 -11.21 -11.86
C GLY A 62 12.35 -10.31 -11.28
N GLU A 63 11.07 -10.65 -11.45
CA GLU A 63 9.95 -9.94 -10.85
C GLU A 63 9.63 -10.50 -9.45
N LYS A 64 9.51 -9.61 -8.46
CA LYS A 64 9.05 -9.93 -7.11
C LYS A 64 7.52 -10.05 -7.10
N VAL A 65 6.97 -11.25 -6.87
CA VAL A 65 5.54 -11.51 -6.92
C VAL A 65 5.02 -12.04 -5.58
N ILE A 66 3.99 -11.37 -5.04
CA ILE A 66 3.23 -11.78 -3.87
C ILE A 66 1.89 -12.35 -4.34
N SER A 67 1.47 -13.52 -3.87
CA SER A 67 0.20 -14.16 -4.27
C SER A 67 -0.49 -14.78 -3.06
N GLY A 68 -1.76 -15.18 -3.20
CA GLY A 68 -2.50 -15.83 -2.12
C GLY A 68 -2.86 -14.90 -0.95
N ARG A 69 -3.02 -13.59 -1.19
CA ARG A 69 -3.26 -12.57 -0.16
C ARG A 69 -4.67 -11.99 -0.18
N ARG A 70 -5.62 -12.55 -0.92
CA ARG A 70 -6.99 -12.04 -1.03
C ARG A 70 -7.68 -11.85 0.33
N HIS A 71 -7.39 -12.73 1.28
CA HIS A 71 -8.01 -12.76 2.60
C HIS A 71 -7.10 -12.24 3.71
N VAL A 72 -5.97 -11.60 3.38
CA VAL A 72 -5.11 -10.98 4.40
C VAL A 72 -5.86 -9.85 5.11
N GLY A 73 -5.71 -9.78 6.42
CA GLY A 73 -6.26 -8.73 7.27
C GLY A 73 -5.20 -7.80 7.84
N ILE A 74 -5.59 -6.54 8.09
CA ILE A 74 -4.79 -5.58 8.86
C ILE A 74 -5.14 -5.74 10.34
N MET A 75 -4.14 -5.99 11.17
CA MET A 75 -4.30 -6.18 12.61
C MET A 75 -4.18 -4.86 13.37
N SER A 76 -3.21 -4.02 13.00
CA SER A 76 -3.01 -2.73 13.64
C SER A 76 -2.23 -1.77 12.73
N ALA A 77 -2.34 -0.48 13.07
CA ALA A 77 -1.56 0.60 12.49
C ALA A 77 -0.82 1.33 13.61
N GLU A 78 0.50 1.27 13.63
CA GLU A 78 1.35 1.92 14.62
C GLU A 78 1.96 3.19 14.03
N PRO A 79 1.88 4.36 14.70
CA PRO A 79 2.49 5.58 14.20
C PRO A 79 4.01 5.45 14.12
N VAL A 80 4.59 5.97 13.04
CA VAL A 80 6.05 6.05 12.86
C VAL A 80 6.43 7.50 12.62
N GLY A 81 6.89 8.15 13.70
CA GLY A 81 7.16 9.59 13.70
C GLY A 81 5.95 10.39 13.21
N ASN A 82 6.22 11.43 12.41
CA ASN A 82 5.18 12.30 11.84
C ASN A 82 4.92 12.05 10.35
N TYR A 83 5.45 10.95 9.78
CA TYR A 83 5.49 10.75 8.32
C TYR A 83 4.77 9.49 7.83
N GLY A 84 4.32 8.61 8.71
CA GLY A 84 3.64 7.38 8.30
C GLY A 84 3.14 6.49 9.43
N VAL A 85 2.66 5.31 9.06
CA VAL A 85 2.31 4.22 9.97
C VAL A 85 2.97 2.92 9.54
N ARG A 86 3.31 2.07 10.50
CA ARG A 86 3.59 0.66 10.28
C ARG A 86 2.27 -0.10 10.30
N LEU A 87 1.99 -0.87 9.26
CA LEU A 87 0.84 -1.76 9.23
C LEU A 87 1.27 -3.19 9.56
N ASN A 88 0.60 -3.78 10.55
CA ASN A 88 0.77 -5.19 10.90
C ASN A 88 -0.36 -6.00 10.27
N PHE A 89 -0.03 -7.12 9.63
CA PHE A 89 -0.97 -8.00 8.96
C PHE A 89 -1.04 -9.38 9.64
N ASP A 90 -2.16 -10.07 9.45
CA ASP A 90 -2.40 -11.40 10.02
C ASP A 90 -1.55 -12.52 9.38
N ASP A 91 -0.95 -12.26 8.21
CA ASP A 91 -0.03 -13.19 7.54
C ASP A 91 1.42 -13.16 8.09
N LEU A 92 1.56 -12.59 9.30
CA LEU A 92 2.81 -12.36 10.04
C LEU A 92 3.71 -11.26 9.45
N HIS A 93 3.21 -10.47 8.49
CA HIS A 93 3.93 -9.32 7.97
C HIS A 93 3.81 -8.13 8.93
N LYS A 94 4.93 -7.70 9.52
CA LYS A 94 4.98 -6.64 10.55
C LYS A 94 5.99 -5.52 10.26
N THR A 95 6.50 -5.45 9.03
CA THR A 95 7.62 -4.55 8.70
C THR A 95 7.25 -3.45 7.71
N GLY A 96 6.04 -3.47 7.13
CA GLY A 96 5.60 -2.50 6.14
C GLY A 96 5.31 -1.12 6.76
N ILE A 97 6.19 -0.14 6.52
CA ILE A 97 5.99 1.27 6.87
C ILE A 97 5.41 2.00 5.66
N TYR A 98 4.23 2.57 5.83
CA TYR A 98 3.51 3.33 4.80
C TYR A 98 3.59 4.81 5.15
N SER A 99 4.37 5.57 4.38
CA SER A 99 4.39 7.03 4.50
C SER A 99 3.11 7.65 3.94
N TRP A 100 2.82 8.90 4.32
CA TRP A 100 1.69 9.66 3.78
C TRP A 100 1.77 9.81 2.26
N ASP A 101 2.95 10.12 1.75
CA ASP A 101 3.23 10.20 0.31
C ASP A 101 2.98 8.86 -0.39
N TYR A 102 3.35 7.75 0.27
CA TYR A 102 3.15 6.42 -0.29
C TYR A 102 1.66 6.05 -0.32
N PHE A 103 0.90 6.35 0.72
CA PHE A 103 -0.56 6.21 0.68
C PHE A 103 -1.19 7.05 -0.44
N TYR A 104 -0.70 8.27 -0.64
CA TYR A 104 -1.17 9.13 -1.72
C TYR A 104 -0.86 8.55 -3.11
N HIS A 105 0.36 8.02 -3.30
CA HIS A 105 0.77 7.31 -4.50
C HIS A 105 -0.12 6.09 -4.76
N LEU A 106 -0.31 5.25 -3.73
CA LEU A 106 -1.14 4.05 -3.79
C LEU A 106 -2.59 4.37 -4.15
N GLY A 107 -3.17 5.38 -3.51
CA GLY A 107 -4.53 5.85 -3.79
C GLY A 107 -4.68 6.39 -5.21
N SER A 108 -3.75 7.25 -5.63
CA SER A 108 -3.77 7.86 -6.97
C SER A 108 -3.56 6.85 -8.10
N ASN A 109 -2.86 5.74 -7.84
CA ASN A 109 -2.51 4.72 -8.84
C ASN A 109 -3.25 3.39 -8.63
N LYS A 110 -4.25 3.34 -7.75
CA LYS A 110 -4.92 2.10 -7.30
C LYS A 110 -5.34 1.18 -8.46
N PHE A 111 -6.02 1.73 -9.47
CA PHE A 111 -6.50 0.95 -10.60
C PHE A 111 -5.36 0.37 -11.46
N THR A 112 -4.34 1.18 -11.74
CA THR A 112 -3.18 0.75 -12.55
C THR A 112 -2.38 -0.31 -11.82
N LEU A 113 -2.07 -0.10 -10.53
CA LEU A 113 -1.35 -1.05 -9.70
C LEU A 113 -2.11 -2.37 -9.57
N MET A 114 -3.42 -2.32 -9.31
CA MET A 114 -4.23 -3.53 -9.22
C MET A 114 -4.32 -4.27 -10.55
N ARG A 115 -4.48 -3.55 -11.67
CA ARG A 115 -4.48 -4.18 -13.01
C ARG A 115 -3.16 -4.88 -13.30
N ASN A 116 -2.04 -4.26 -12.97
CA ASN A 116 -0.71 -4.85 -13.15
C ASN A 116 -0.56 -6.10 -12.28
N TYR A 117 -0.98 -6.04 -11.02
CA TYR A 117 -1.00 -7.19 -10.13
C TYR A 117 -1.77 -8.39 -10.72
N ILE A 118 -3.00 -8.18 -11.20
CA ILE A 118 -3.81 -9.24 -11.83
C ILE A 118 -3.11 -9.82 -13.07
N LYS A 119 -2.53 -8.96 -13.91
CA LYS A 119 -1.77 -9.40 -15.09
C LYS A 119 -0.57 -10.26 -14.71
N THR A 120 0.21 -9.84 -13.72
CA THR A 120 1.37 -10.59 -13.20
C THR A 120 0.94 -11.94 -12.65
N LEU A 121 -0.14 -12.01 -11.87
CA LEU A 121 -0.66 -13.30 -11.39
C LEU A 121 -1.03 -14.23 -12.55
N LYS A 122 -1.76 -13.73 -13.55
CA LYS A 122 -2.15 -14.50 -14.74
C LYS A 122 -0.93 -15.00 -15.53
N LYS A 123 0.07 -14.13 -15.74
CA LYS A 123 1.33 -14.44 -16.44
C LYS A 123 2.04 -15.65 -15.81
N TYR A 124 2.00 -15.78 -14.49
CA TYR A 124 2.69 -16.84 -13.76
C TYR A 124 1.77 -17.97 -13.24
N GLY A 125 0.51 -18.02 -13.67
CA GLY A 125 -0.44 -19.05 -13.22
C GLY A 125 -0.69 -19.02 -11.70
N LEU A 126 -0.61 -17.84 -11.09
CA LEU A 126 -0.84 -17.62 -9.66
C LEU A 126 -2.27 -17.11 -9.41
N SER A 127 -2.72 -17.23 -8.15
CA SER A 127 -4.04 -16.75 -7.72
C SER A 127 -3.91 -15.71 -6.60
N ARG A 128 -4.95 -14.88 -6.47
CA ARG A 128 -5.15 -14.02 -5.30
C ARG A 128 -5.52 -14.85 -4.09
N ASP A 129 -6.30 -15.92 -4.30
CA ASP A 129 -6.75 -16.81 -3.25
C ASP A 129 -5.59 -17.66 -2.72
N PRO A 130 -5.49 -17.88 -1.39
CA PRO A 130 -4.51 -18.79 -0.82
C PRO A 130 -4.65 -20.18 -1.44
N ARG A 131 -3.53 -20.87 -1.67
CA ARG A 131 -3.60 -22.30 -2.00
C ARG A 131 -4.17 -23.01 -0.77
N GLY A 132 -5.36 -23.63 -0.91
CA GLY A 132 -5.93 -24.45 0.15
C GLY A 132 -4.89 -25.47 0.61
N ARG A 133 -4.70 -25.60 1.92
CA ARG A 133 -3.92 -26.73 2.46
C ARG A 133 -4.67 -28.00 2.05
N LYS A 134 -4.04 -28.81 1.20
CA LYS A 134 -4.42 -30.21 1.07
C LYS A 134 -3.98 -30.96 2.32
#